data_AF-A0A094ER15-F1
#
_entry.id   AF-A0A094ER15-F1
#
_cell.length_a   1.000
_cell.length_b   1.000
_cell.length_c   1.000
_cell.angle_alpha   90.00
_cell.angle_beta   90.00
_cell.angle_gamma   90.00
#
_symmetry.space_group_name_H-M   'P 1'
#
loop_
_entity.id
_entity.type
_entity.pdbx_description
1 polymer ?
#
loop_
_entity_poly.entity_id
_entity_poly.type
_entity_poly.pdbx_seq_one_letter_code
_entity_poly.pdbx_strand_id
1 'polypeptide(L)'
;MFDLVDDATSIKLIREFHESLRTVVALCYSAAALLNVKLADGSRYINGEKVTGFSNKEEIAVDRQKDMPFHLEDALNNASSGNYERSEKA
;
A
#
# COMPACT_ATOMS: atom_id res chain seq x y z
N MET A 1 1.19 -6.54 -6.08
CA MET A 1 2.00 -7.13 -4.99
C MET A 1 3.30 -7.75 -5.50
N PHE A 2 3.38 -8.20 -6.75
CA PHE A 2 4.56 -8.87 -7.30
C PHE A 2 5.49 -7.95 -8.10
N ASP A 3 4.93 -6.91 -8.71
CA ASP A 3 5.57 -6.09 -9.73
C ASP A 3 5.65 -4.62 -9.30
N LEU A 4 4.51 -3.94 -9.20
CA LEU A 4 4.42 -2.49 -8.98
C LEU A 4 4.95 -2.04 -7.62
N VAL A 5 5.14 -2.98 -6.68
CA VAL A 5 5.74 -2.70 -5.37
C VAL A 5 7.22 -2.31 -5.49
N ASP A 6 7.93 -2.83 -6.50
CA ASP A 6 9.36 -2.57 -6.74
C ASP A 6 9.63 -1.90 -8.10
N ASP A 7 8.59 -1.62 -8.89
CA ASP A 7 8.71 -0.97 -10.19
C ASP A 7 9.17 0.49 -10.06
N ALA A 8 10.39 0.77 -10.52
CA ALA A 8 11.01 2.08 -10.40
C ALA A 8 10.23 3.19 -11.12
N THR A 9 9.54 2.86 -12.21
CA THR A 9 8.70 3.83 -12.94
C THR A 9 7.46 4.20 -12.14
N SER A 10 6.74 3.23 -11.59
CA SER A 10 5.58 3.42 -10.72
C SER A 10 5.94 4.24 -9.49
N ILE A 11 7.02 3.86 -8.79
CA ILE A 11 7.51 4.58 -7.61
C ILE A 11 7.79 6.04 -7.93
N LYS A 12 8.51 6.30 -9.04
CA LYS A 12 8.82 7.67 -9.47
C LYS A 12 7.56 8.48 -9.76
N LEU A 13 6.61 7.91 -10.51
CA LEU A 13 5.37 8.59 -10.88
C LEU A 13 4.50 8.92 -9.68
N ILE A 14 4.35 7.99 -8.73
CA ILE A 14 3.56 8.22 -7.50
C ILE A 14 4.16 9.37 -6.69
N ARG A 15 5.49 9.37 -6.50
CA ARG A 15 6.20 10.45 -5.80
C ARG A 15 5.98 11.80 -6.50
N GLU A 16 6.22 11.86 -7.81
CA GLU A 16 6.09 13.10 -8.59
C GLU A 16 4.65 13.65 -8.56
N PHE A 17 3.65 12.78 -8.60
CA PHE A 17 2.25 13.20 -8.52
C PHE A 17 1.92 13.78 -7.15
N HIS A 18 2.36 13.13 -6.07
CA HIS A 18 2.16 13.65 -4.73
C HIS A 18 2.88 14.98 -4.51
N GLU A 19 4.16 15.09 -4.88
CA GLU A 19 4.96 16.32 -4.75
C GLU A 19 4.41 17.46 -5.63
N SER A 20 3.69 17.14 -6.70
CA SER A 20 2.98 18.11 -7.55
C SER A 20 1.56 18.42 -7.06
N LEU A 21 1.22 18.10 -5.81
CA LEU A 21 -0.10 18.32 -5.21
C LEU A 21 -1.27 17.64 -5.96
N ARG A 22 -0.99 16.49 -6.60
CA ARG A 22 -2.01 15.68 -7.28
C ARG A 22 -2.43 14.52 -6.40
N THR A 23 -3.71 14.17 -6.46
CA THR A 23 -4.25 13.03 -5.73
C THR A 23 -3.79 11.71 -6.35
N VAL A 24 -3.31 10.79 -5.51
CA VAL A 24 -3.01 9.41 -5.87
C VAL A 24 -4.03 8.50 -5.18
N VAL A 25 -4.57 7.53 -5.91
CA VAL A 25 -5.51 6.54 -5.38
C VAL A 25 -5.04 5.14 -5.76
N ALA A 26 -5.01 4.25 -4.78
CA ALA A 26 -4.74 2.83 -4.96
C ALA A 26 -5.82 2.03 -4.20
N LEU A 27 -6.32 0.96 -4.80
CA LEU A 27 -7.48 0.21 -4.31
C LEU A 27 -7.16 -1.29 -4.25
N CYS A 28 -7.71 -1.99 -3.25
CA CYS A 28 -7.55 -3.43 -3.07
C CYS A 28 -6.04 -3.80 -2.99
N TYR A 29 -5.56 -4.70 -3.84
CA TYR A 29 -4.18 -5.15 -3.87
C TYR A 29 -3.17 -4.13 -4.42
N SER A 30 -3.64 -3.14 -5.19
CA SER A 30 -2.76 -2.12 -5.77
C SER A 30 -2.20 -1.15 -4.73
N ALA A 31 -2.76 -1.12 -3.52
CA ALA A 31 -2.20 -0.39 -2.37
C ALA A 31 -0.76 -0.82 -2.06
N ALA A 32 -0.35 -2.03 -2.45
CA ALA A 32 1.03 -2.49 -2.37
C ALA A 32 2.03 -1.58 -3.12
N ALA A 33 1.60 -0.91 -4.20
CA ALA A 33 2.46 0.00 -4.97
C ALA A 33 2.92 1.22 -4.15
N LEU A 34 2.25 1.52 -3.03
CA LEU A 34 2.60 2.64 -2.16
C LEU A 34 3.73 2.32 -1.18
N LEU A 35 4.03 1.03 -0.94
CA LEU A 35 4.87 0.58 0.18
C LEU A 35 6.31 1.10 0.09
N ASN A 36 6.88 1.15 -1.12
CA ASN A 36 8.27 1.53 -1.35
C ASN A 36 8.45 2.96 -1.86
N VAL A 37 7.37 3.74 -1.94
CA VAL A 37 7.45 5.14 -2.34
C VAL A 37 8.07 5.95 -1.21
N LYS A 38 9.19 6.63 -1.51
CA LYS A 38 9.85 7.58 -0.61
C LYS A 38 9.80 8.98 -1.17
N LEU A 39 9.59 9.96 -0.30
CA LEU A 39 9.60 11.38 -0.64
C LEU A 39 11.03 11.90 -0.76
N ALA A 40 11.19 13.15 -1.22
CA ALA A 40 12.50 13.80 -1.34
C ALA A 40 13.32 13.83 -0.02
N ASP A 41 12.65 13.85 1.13
CA ASP A 41 13.29 13.81 2.45
C ASP A 41 13.67 12.39 2.93
N GLY A 42 13.37 11.37 2.13
CA GLY A 42 13.63 9.95 2.42
C GLY A 42 12.58 9.26 3.29
N SER A 43 11.58 9.99 3.79
CA SER A 43 10.44 9.41 4.50
C SER A 43 9.58 8.57 3.55
N ARG A 44 8.82 7.59 4.09
CA ARG A 44 7.84 6.84 3.28
C ARG A 44 6.64 7.73 3.01
N TYR A 45 6.13 7.69 1.78
CA TYR A 45 4.98 8.48 1.35
C TYR A 45 3.76 8.33 2.27
N ILE A 46 3.45 7.11 2.71
CA ILE A 46 2.28 6.82 3.54
C ILE A 46 2.57 6.83 5.05
N ASN A 47 3.75 7.29 5.48
CA ASN A 47 4.10 7.26 6.90
C ASN A 47 3.20 8.21 7.71
N GLY A 48 2.49 7.67 8.70
CA GLY A 48 1.56 8.44 9.53
C GLY A 48 0.20 8.71 8.86
N GLU A 49 0.00 8.30 7.61
CA GLU A 49 -1.26 8.47 6.89
C GLU A 49 -2.26 7.35 7.21
N LYS A 50 -3.55 7.69 7.23
CA LYS A 50 -4.61 6.67 7.28
C LYS A 50 -4.69 5.95 5.95
N VAL A 51 -4.53 4.63 5.98
CA VAL A 51 -4.49 3.80 4.76
C VAL A 51 -5.43 2.61 4.87
N THR A 52 -5.86 2.10 3.73
CA THR A 52 -6.63 0.85 3.64
C THR A 52 -6.19 0.07 2.40
N GLY A 53 -6.62 -1.18 2.31
CA GLY A 53 -6.27 -2.11 1.26
C GLY A 53 -7.08 -3.38 1.40
N PHE A 54 -6.73 -4.41 0.63
CA PHE A 54 -7.33 -5.73 0.82
C PHE A 54 -6.88 -6.30 2.16
N SER A 55 -7.83 -6.66 3.02
CA SER A 55 -7.54 -7.14 4.38
C SER A 55 -7.09 -8.59 4.39
N ASN A 56 -6.35 -8.96 5.44
CA ASN A 56 -5.97 -10.36 5.68
C ASN A 56 -7.21 -11.26 5.82
N LYS A 57 -8.30 -10.72 6.39
CA LYS A 57 -9.58 -11.44 6.54
C LYS A 57 -10.22 -11.74 5.17
N GLU A 58 -10.27 -10.75 4.28
CA GLU A 58 -10.80 -10.94 2.92
C GLU A 58 -9.94 -11.93 2.13
N GLU A 59 -8.62 -11.85 2.27
CA GLU A 59 -7.68 -12.77 1.61
C GLU A 59 -7.82 -14.23 2.05
N ILE A 60 -8.05 -14.46 3.34
CA ILE A 60 -8.38 -15.79 3.87
C ILE A 60 -9.72 -16.27 3.32
N ALA A 61 -10.73 -15.39 3.24
CA ALA A 61 -12.06 -15.76 2.76
C ALA A 61 -12.08 -16.22 1.29
N VAL A 62 -11.11 -15.78 0.48
CA VAL A 62 -10.95 -16.18 -0.92
C VAL A 62 -9.86 -17.25 -1.14
N ASP A 63 -9.29 -17.80 -0.05
CA ASP A 63 -8.23 -18.83 -0.06
C ASP A 63 -7.00 -18.47 -0.91
N ARG A 64 -6.60 -17.18 -0.90
CA ARG A 64 -5.43 -16.68 -1.67
C ARG A 64 -4.19 -16.40 -0.82
N GLN A 65 -4.29 -16.55 0.50
CA GLN A 65 -3.21 -16.19 1.42
C GLN A 65 -1.87 -16.86 1.11
N LYS A 66 -1.89 -18.11 0.61
CA LYS A 66 -0.68 -18.87 0.29
C LYS A 66 -0.06 -18.51 -1.07
N ASP A 67 -0.84 -17.87 -1.94
CA ASP A 67 -0.40 -17.47 -3.27
C ASP A 67 0.32 -16.12 -3.25
N MET A 68 0.06 -15.29 -2.22
CA MET A 68 0.58 -13.94 -2.14
C MET A 68 2.00 -13.88 -1.55
N PRO A 69 2.83 -12.93 -2.00
CA PRO A 69 4.24 -12.87 -1.60
C PRO A 69 4.43 -12.34 -0.17
N PHE A 70 3.42 -11.65 0.38
CA PHE A 70 3.39 -11.10 1.74
C PHE A 70 1.94 -10.77 2.11
N HIS A 71 1.67 -10.45 3.38
CA HIS A 71 0.36 -9.96 3.83
C HIS A 71 0.23 -8.45 3.63
N LEU A 72 -0.73 -8.02 2.81
CA LEU A 72 -0.85 -6.62 2.43
C LEU A 72 -1.22 -5.71 3.61
N GLU A 73 -2.19 -6.12 4.44
CA GLU A 73 -2.61 -5.38 5.63
C GLU A 73 -1.44 -5.14 6.59
N ASP A 74 -0.63 -6.17 6.85
CA ASP A 74 0.53 -6.06 7.75
C ASP A 74 1.59 -5.11 7.18
N ALA A 75 1.87 -5.22 5.88
CA ALA A 75 2.83 -4.38 5.19
C ALA A 75 2.40 -2.90 5.19
N LEU A 76 1.12 -2.63 4.91
CA LEU A 76 0.54 -1.30 4.96
C LEU A 76 0.56 -0.73 6.38
N ASN A 77 0.17 -1.53 7.37
CA ASN A 77 0.15 -1.11 8.77
C ASN A 77 1.55 -0.74 9.27
N ASN A 78 2.58 -1.52 8.92
CA ASN A 78 3.96 -1.18 9.25
C ASN A 78 4.43 0.09 8.53
N ALA A 79 4.14 0.23 7.24
CA ALA A 79 4.57 1.38 6.44
C ALA A 79 3.88 2.69 6.85
N SER A 80 2.65 2.62 7.38
CA SER A 80 1.86 3.76 7.84
C SER A 80 2.04 4.11 9.32
N SER A 81 2.95 3.46 10.03
CA SER A 81 3.13 3.62 11.48
C SER A 81 1.89 3.25 12.31
N GLY A 82 1.20 2.17 11.92
CA GLY A 82 0.07 1.62 12.67
C GLY A 82 -1.31 2.15 12.25
N ASN A 83 -1.40 2.88 11.14
CA ASN A 83 -2.60 3.58 10.71
C ASN A 83 -3.38 2.86 9.61
N TYR A 84 -3.30 1.54 9.55
CA TYR A 84 -4.16 0.75 8.66
C TYR A 84 -5.58 0.63 9.23
N GLU A 85 -6.58 0.89 8.38
CA GLU A 85 -8.00 0.77 8.72
C GLU A 85 -8.67 -0.23 7.76
N ARG A 86 -9.59 -1.05 8.28
CA ARG A 86 -10.45 -1.94 7.49
C ARG A 86 -11.87 -1.92 8.01
N SER A 87 -12.82 -2.27 7.14
CA SER A 87 -14.21 -2.48 7.54
C SER A 87 -14.32 -3.69 8.49
N GLU A 88 -15.23 -3.60 9.46
CA GLU A 88 -15.62 -4.76 10.28
C GLU A 88 -16.50 -5.75 9.51
N LYS A 89 -17.19 -5.26 8.47
CA LYS A 89 -18.04 -6.04 7.56
C LYS A 89 -17.22 -6.46 6.35
N ALA A 90 -17.17 -7.78 6.11
CA ALA A 90 -16.69 -8.36 4.86
C ALA A 90 -17.81 -8.31 3.81
#